data_AF-A0ABD5RY13-F1
#
_entry.id   AF-A0ABD5RY13-F1
#
_cell.length_a   1.000
_cell.length_b   1.000
_cell.length_c   1.000
_cell.angle_alpha   90.00
_cell.angle_beta   90.00
_cell.angle_gamma   90.00
#
_symmetry.space_group_name_H-M   'P 1'
#
loop_
_entity.id
_entity.type
_entity.pdbx_description
1 polymer ?
#
loop_
_entity_poly.entity_id
_entity_poly.type
_entity_poly.pdbx_seq_one_letter_code
_entity_poly.pdbx_strand_id
1 'polypeptide(L)'
;SGTIDAPGYERGSAMPRYELDTRLGAEPVLDGADVKREAIEIDVELANEAGLPEDRVVLSHGNASVVPYVMEETDCYLSVTVSYPWLHGVSPADVAAAIEEYGPDRILLETDAAGVLRCDVFDLKRWLFDLYRHGVDPETIRRVAYENPMELLS
;
A
#
# COMPACT_ATOMS: atom_id res chain seq x y z
N SER A 1 28.92 0.42 -19.38
CA SER A 1 28.58 -0.83 -18.68
C SER A 1 29.13 -0.69 -17.27
N GLY A 2 28.29 -0.34 -16.30
CA GLY A 2 28.67 -0.23 -14.90
C GLY A 2 27.74 -1.11 -14.09
N THR A 3 28.21 -2.29 -13.72
CA THR A 3 27.51 -3.21 -12.83
C THR A 3 27.65 -2.71 -11.40
N ILE A 4 26.51 -2.38 -10.79
CA ILE A 4 26.42 -2.21 -9.33
C ILE A 4 26.50 -3.61 -8.73
N ASP A 5 27.49 -3.83 -7.88
CA ASP A 5 27.70 -5.07 -7.14
C ASP A 5 26.80 -5.07 -5.90
N ALA A 6 25.59 -5.60 -6.06
CA ALA A 6 24.72 -5.94 -4.93
C ALA A 6 25.05 -7.36 -4.47
N PRO A 7 25.10 -7.64 -3.15
CA PRO A 7 25.57 -8.93 -2.65
C PRO A 7 24.69 -10.09 -3.15
N GLY A 8 25.29 -10.96 -3.96
CA GLY A 8 24.90 -12.37 -4.11
C GLY A 8 23.63 -12.70 -4.90
N TYR A 9 23.22 -11.90 -5.90
CA TYR A 9 22.05 -12.26 -6.73
C TYR A 9 22.44 -13.05 -7.98
N GLU A 10 22.52 -14.38 -7.88
CA GLU A 10 22.56 -15.26 -9.06
C GLU A 10 21.14 -15.62 -9.51
N ARG A 11 20.75 -15.05 -10.66
CA ARG A 11 19.48 -15.34 -11.35
C ARG A 11 19.48 -16.81 -11.78
N GLY A 12 18.80 -17.68 -11.03
CA GLY A 12 18.71 -19.13 -11.29
C GLY A 12 19.26 -20.03 -10.18
N SER A 13 19.78 -19.47 -9.08
CA SER A 13 20.14 -20.27 -7.92
C SER A 13 18.89 -20.89 -7.25
N ALA A 14 19.00 -22.17 -6.89
CA ALA A 14 17.94 -23.01 -6.36
C ALA A 14 17.54 -22.68 -4.90
N MET A 15 17.74 -21.45 -4.42
CA MET A 15 17.21 -21.06 -3.11
C MET A 15 15.69 -20.86 -3.24
N PRO A 16 14.88 -21.69 -2.56
CA PRO A 16 13.46 -21.39 -2.40
C PRO A 16 13.39 -20.04 -1.68
N ARG A 17 12.80 -19.04 -2.33
CA ARG A 17 12.41 -17.83 -1.60
C ARG A 17 11.47 -18.29 -0.49
N TYR A 18 11.54 -17.74 0.72
CA TYR A 18 10.54 -18.08 1.75
C TYR A 18 9.11 -17.86 1.22
N GLU A 19 8.94 -16.86 0.35
CA GLU A 19 7.74 -16.55 -0.45
C GLU A 19 7.24 -17.71 -1.34
N LEU A 20 8.12 -18.66 -1.67
CA LEU A 20 7.85 -19.80 -2.54
C LEU A 20 7.98 -21.15 -1.81
N ASP A 21 8.51 -21.16 -0.58
CA ASP A 21 8.62 -22.35 0.27
C ASP A 21 7.53 -22.32 1.34
N THR A 22 6.36 -22.82 0.97
CA THR A 22 5.19 -22.86 1.86
C THR A 22 5.42 -23.67 3.14
N ARG A 23 6.50 -24.48 3.24
CA ARG A 23 6.90 -25.18 4.46
C ARG A 23 7.48 -24.24 5.53
N LEU A 24 7.93 -23.05 5.14
CA LEU A 24 8.39 -22.00 6.05
C LEU A 24 7.23 -21.08 6.49
N GLY A 25 6.01 -21.33 6.02
CA GLY A 25 4.82 -20.65 6.51
C GLY A 25 4.54 -20.99 7.98
N ALA A 26 3.97 -20.04 8.69
CA ALA A 26 3.39 -20.25 10.00
C ALA A 26 1.86 -20.37 9.86
N GLU A 27 1.22 -21.04 10.82
CA GLU A 27 -0.24 -20.97 10.94
C GLU A 27 -0.66 -19.51 11.21
N PRO A 28 -1.78 -19.03 10.64
CA PRO A 28 -2.34 -17.74 10.99
C PRO A 28 -2.52 -17.62 12.50
N VAL A 29 -2.17 -16.47 13.06
CA VAL A 29 -2.25 -16.19 14.51
C VAL A 29 -3.29 -15.13 14.86
N LEU A 30 -3.92 -14.54 13.84
CA LEU A 30 -5.00 -13.57 13.99
C LEU A 30 -6.31 -14.23 13.57
N ASP A 31 -7.28 -14.21 14.49
CA ASP A 31 -8.60 -14.86 14.33
C ASP A 31 -9.75 -13.84 14.37
N GLY A 32 -9.44 -12.54 14.37
CA GLY A 32 -10.41 -11.46 14.43
C GLY A 32 -11.34 -11.39 13.22
N ALA A 33 -12.45 -10.66 13.38
CA ALA A 33 -13.42 -10.43 12.30
C ALA A 33 -12.83 -9.59 11.15
N ASP A 34 -11.87 -8.72 11.47
CA ASP A 34 -11.07 -7.98 10.50
C ASP A 34 -9.59 -8.14 10.82
N VAL A 35 -9.00 -9.20 10.27
CA VAL A 35 -7.59 -9.54 10.47
C VAL A 35 -6.63 -8.48 9.92
N LYS A 36 -7.05 -7.71 8.91
CA LYS A 36 -6.20 -6.67 8.31
C LYS A 36 -6.14 -5.45 9.22
N ARG A 37 -7.27 -5.08 9.81
CA ARG A 37 -7.37 -4.06 10.85
C ARG A 37 -6.47 -4.39 12.04
N GLU A 38 -6.62 -5.60 12.58
CA GLU A 38 -5.85 -6.06 13.74
C GLU A 38 -4.34 -6.07 13.45
N ALA A 39 -3.93 -6.56 12.28
CA ALA A 39 -2.53 -6.51 11.85
C ALA A 39 -1.98 -5.07 11.80
N ILE A 40 -2.76 -4.12 11.26
CA ILE A 40 -2.35 -2.72 11.20
C ILE A 40 -2.24 -2.07 12.58
N GLU A 41 -3.12 -2.41 13.53
CA GLU A 41 -3.00 -1.93 14.92
C GLU A 41 -1.67 -2.38 15.54
N ILE A 42 -1.32 -3.66 15.34
CA ILE A 42 -0.04 -4.22 15.80
C ILE A 42 1.15 -3.53 15.12
N ASP A 43 1.09 -3.31 13.80
CA ASP A 43 2.16 -2.62 13.06
C ASP A 43 2.41 -1.20 13.61
N VAL A 44 1.33 -0.46 13.92
CA VAL A 44 1.42 0.89 14.51
C VAL A 44 1.95 0.85 15.94
N GLU A 45 1.47 -0.08 16.78
CA GLU A 45 1.97 -0.27 18.14
C GLU A 45 3.48 -0.54 18.13
N LEU A 46 3.94 -1.48 17.29
CA LEU A 46 5.35 -1.83 17.17
C LEU A 46 6.19 -0.69 16.61
N ALA A 47 5.68 0.07 15.64
CA ALA A 47 6.36 1.25 15.11
C ALA A 47 6.58 2.30 16.21
N ASN A 48 5.54 2.54 17.04
CA ASN A 48 5.58 3.45 18.16
C ASN A 48 6.54 2.99 19.28
N GLU A 49 6.52 1.70 19.62
CA GLU A 49 7.48 1.11 20.56
C GLU A 49 8.93 1.22 20.09
N ALA A 50 9.15 1.09 18.77
CA ALA A 50 10.45 1.28 18.15
C ALA A 50 10.86 2.77 18.03
N GLY A 51 9.98 3.71 18.35
CA GLY A 51 10.21 5.14 18.24
C GLY A 51 10.29 5.64 16.79
N LEU A 52 9.63 4.94 15.86
CA LEU A 52 9.50 5.39 14.48
C LEU A 52 8.44 6.50 14.39
N PRO A 53 8.73 7.63 13.73
CA PRO A 53 7.73 8.68 13.58
C PRO A 53 6.67 8.21 12.59
N GLU A 54 5.39 8.31 12.98
CA GLU A 54 4.25 7.83 12.18
C GLU A 54 4.18 8.49 10.80
N ASP A 55 4.58 9.76 10.66
CA ASP A 55 4.69 10.48 9.39
C ASP A 55 5.77 9.93 8.44
N ARG A 56 6.50 8.88 8.83
CA ARG A 56 7.42 8.10 7.99
C ARG A 56 7.01 6.64 7.83
N VAL A 57 5.83 6.25 8.32
CA VAL A 57 5.28 4.90 8.21
C VAL A 57 4.19 4.86 7.14
N VAL A 58 4.25 3.86 6.26
CA VAL A 58 3.22 3.60 5.25
C VAL A 58 2.54 2.28 5.56
N LEU A 59 1.24 2.35 5.84
CA LEU A 59 0.38 1.19 6.00
C LEU A 59 -0.16 0.83 4.62
N SER A 60 0.41 -0.22 4.01
CA SER A 60 0.10 -0.59 2.63
C SER A 60 -1.13 -1.50 2.50
N HIS A 61 -1.64 -1.63 1.28
CA HIS A 61 -2.82 -2.42 0.93
C HIS A 61 -4.06 -1.99 1.71
N GLY A 62 -4.27 -0.67 1.81
CA GLY A 62 -5.44 -0.08 2.42
C GLY A 62 -6.73 -0.49 1.71
N ASN A 63 -7.78 -0.69 2.52
CA ASN A 63 -9.14 -0.95 2.07
C ASN A 63 -10.14 -0.18 2.97
N ALA A 64 -11.42 -0.26 2.67
CA ALA A 64 -12.45 0.51 3.37
C ALA A 64 -12.52 0.26 4.88
N SER A 65 -12.11 -0.90 5.38
CA SER A 65 -12.24 -1.20 6.82
C SER A 65 -11.12 -0.62 7.67
N VAL A 66 -9.96 -0.36 7.07
CA VAL A 66 -8.80 0.21 7.78
C VAL A 66 -8.66 1.72 7.58
N VAL A 67 -9.27 2.29 6.54
CA VAL A 67 -9.25 3.74 6.26
C VAL A 67 -9.61 4.57 7.50
N PRO A 68 -10.75 4.35 8.19
CA PRO A 68 -11.14 5.20 9.32
C PRO A 68 -10.09 5.23 10.41
N TYR A 69 -9.51 4.08 10.79
CA TYR A 69 -8.46 4.08 11.80
C TYR A 69 -7.21 4.82 11.37
N VAL A 70 -6.68 4.51 10.19
CA VAL A 70 -5.41 5.12 9.77
C VAL A 70 -5.57 6.63 9.67
N MET A 71 -6.73 7.09 9.20
CA MET A 71 -7.01 8.51 9.04
C MET A 71 -7.37 9.21 10.36
N GLU A 72 -8.08 8.57 11.29
CA GLU A 72 -8.58 9.22 12.51
C GLU A 72 -7.64 9.05 13.72
N GLU A 73 -6.94 7.93 13.82
CA GLU A 73 -6.23 7.52 15.05
C GLU A 73 -4.70 7.54 14.90
N THR A 74 -4.17 7.83 13.71
CA THR A 74 -2.72 7.83 13.43
C THR A 74 -2.33 8.98 12.50
N ASP A 75 -1.04 9.33 12.51
CA ASP A 75 -0.39 10.22 11.55
C ASP A 75 0.29 9.45 10.40
N CYS A 76 0.08 8.13 10.30
CA CYS A 76 0.64 7.29 9.24
C CYS A 76 0.09 7.62 7.85
N TYR A 77 0.86 7.32 6.81
CA TYR A 77 0.37 7.28 5.44
C TYR A 77 -0.38 5.97 5.16
N LEU A 78 -1.45 6.06 4.36
CA LEU A 78 -2.18 4.90 3.84
C LEU A 78 -1.89 4.74 2.35
N SER A 79 -1.41 3.57 1.92
CA SER A 79 -1.29 3.28 0.48
C SER A 79 -2.36 2.30 -0.01
N VAL A 80 -2.94 2.63 -1.16
CA VAL A 80 -3.93 1.79 -1.84
C VAL A 80 -3.30 1.17 -3.09
N THR A 81 -3.40 -0.15 -3.17
CA THR A 81 -2.89 -0.94 -4.29
C THR A 81 -3.87 -0.88 -5.45
N VAL A 82 -3.44 -0.30 -6.57
CA VAL A 82 -4.29 -0.14 -7.76
C VAL A 82 -4.31 -1.37 -8.65
N SER A 83 -3.27 -2.22 -8.57
CA SER A 83 -3.25 -3.50 -9.26
C SER A 83 -3.98 -4.54 -8.43
N TYR A 84 -4.75 -5.40 -9.09
CA TYR A 84 -5.58 -6.43 -8.44
C TYR A 84 -6.61 -5.90 -7.41
N PRO A 85 -7.44 -4.91 -7.76
CA PRO A 85 -8.45 -4.37 -6.84
C PRO A 85 -9.41 -5.46 -6.30
N TRP A 86 -9.63 -6.53 -7.07
CA TRP A 86 -10.42 -7.69 -6.66
C TRP A 86 -9.80 -8.50 -5.51
N LEU A 87 -8.48 -8.43 -5.32
CA LEU A 87 -7.76 -9.11 -4.25
C LEU A 87 -7.82 -8.29 -2.96
N HIS A 88 -7.73 -6.97 -3.07
CA HIS A 88 -7.66 -6.07 -1.92
C HIS A 88 -9.04 -5.54 -1.47
N GLY A 89 -10.07 -5.69 -2.31
CA GLY A 89 -11.43 -5.25 -1.98
C GLY A 89 -11.58 -3.74 -1.96
N VAL A 90 -10.84 -3.03 -2.83
CA VAL A 90 -10.82 -1.56 -2.90
C VAL A 90 -11.01 -1.09 -4.33
N SER A 91 -11.80 -0.03 -4.51
CA SER A 91 -12.12 0.57 -5.80
C SER A 91 -11.73 2.05 -5.85
N PRO A 92 -11.67 2.67 -7.05
CA PRO A 92 -11.49 4.11 -7.17
C PRO A 92 -12.56 4.92 -6.43
N ALA A 93 -13.79 4.40 -6.34
CA ALA A 93 -14.88 5.07 -5.61
C ALA A 93 -14.60 5.12 -4.10
N ASP A 94 -14.04 4.04 -3.53
CA ASP A 94 -13.70 4.00 -2.10
C ASP A 94 -12.58 4.99 -1.78
N VAL A 95 -11.59 5.11 -2.67
CA VAL A 95 -10.51 6.11 -2.52
C VAL A 95 -11.03 7.53 -2.68
N ALA A 96 -11.93 7.79 -3.64
CA ALA A 96 -12.56 9.09 -3.78
C ALA A 96 -13.36 9.48 -2.52
N ALA A 97 -14.09 8.53 -1.93
CA ALA A 97 -14.82 8.75 -0.67
C ALA A 97 -13.85 9.04 0.49
N ALA A 98 -12.75 8.29 0.61
CA ALA A 98 -11.73 8.55 1.63
C ALA A 98 -11.07 9.93 1.47
N ILE A 99 -10.79 10.37 0.24
CA ILE A 99 -10.28 11.71 -0.04
C ILE A 99 -11.30 12.79 0.35
N GLU A 100 -12.59 12.58 0.05
CA GLU A 100 -13.66 13.52 0.41
C GLU A 100 -13.82 13.65 1.92
N GLU A 101 -13.74 12.53 2.65
CA GLU A 101 -13.96 12.47 4.08
C GLU A 101 -12.76 12.93 4.91
N TYR A 102 -11.55 12.48 4.54
CA TYR A 102 -10.33 12.64 5.36
C TYR A 102 -9.28 13.55 4.73
N GLY A 103 -9.47 13.97 3.48
CA GLY A 103 -8.49 14.73 2.71
C GLY A 103 -7.39 13.85 2.09
N PRO A 104 -6.62 14.41 1.14
CA PRO A 104 -5.67 13.64 0.35
C PRO A 104 -4.27 13.50 0.97
N ASP A 105 -3.93 14.29 1.99
CA ASP A 105 -2.53 14.55 2.35
C ASP A 105 -1.76 13.32 2.86
N ARG A 106 -2.46 12.27 3.32
CA ARG A 106 -1.85 11.00 3.78
C ARG A 106 -2.24 9.78 2.94
N ILE A 107 -2.89 9.98 1.80
CA ILE A 107 -3.30 8.90 0.90
C ILE A 107 -2.30 8.75 -0.24
N LEU A 108 -1.89 7.52 -0.52
CA LEU A 108 -0.93 7.16 -1.57
C LEU A 108 -1.57 6.15 -2.54
N LEU A 109 -1.23 6.25 -3.82
CA LEU A 109 -1.51 5.20 -4.80
C LEU A 109 -0.23 4.46 -5.16
N GLU A 110 -0.28 3.14 -5.14
CA GLU A 110 0.83 2.27 -5.53
C GLU A 110 0.33 1.06 -6.32
N THR A 111 1.23 0.38 -7.04
CA THR A 111 0.86 -0.69 -7.98
C THR A 111 1.12 -2.10 -7.48
N ASP A 112 1.90 -2.28 -6.42
CA ASP A 112 2.38 -3.57 -5.93
C ASP A 112 2.77 -4.53 -7.07
N ALA A 113 3.55 -3.99 -8.01
CA ALA A 113 3.89 -4.70 -9.22
C ALA A 113 4.92 -5.79 -8.93
N ALA A 114 4.47 -6.91 -8.36
CA ALA A 114 5.29 -8.06 -8.03
C ALA A 114 5.49 -8.94 -9.27
N GLY A 115 6.74 -9.36 -9.56
CA GLY A 115 7.04 -10.19 -10.74
C GLY A 115 6.32 -11.55 -10.79
N VAL A 116 5.73 -11.97 -9.68
CA VAL A 116 4.88 -13.17 -9.56
C VAL A 116 3.45 -12.96 -10.07
N LEU A 117 2.95 -11.72 -10.05
CA LEU A 117 1.62 -11.35 -10.51
C LEU A 117 1.76 -10.42 -11.74
N ARG A 118 1.21 -10.83 -12.88
CA ARG A 118 1.27 -10.01 -14.12
C ARG A 118 0.31 -8.82 -14.01
N CYS A 119 0.86 -7.63 -13.81
CA CYS A 119 0.08 -6.40 -13.70
C CYS A 119 -0.23 -5.84 -15.10
N ASP A 120 -1.38 -5.19 -15.27
CA ASP A 120 -1.63 -4.40 -16.47
C ASP A 120 -0.93 -3.05 -16.33
N VAL A 121 -0.05 -2.73 -17.28
CA VAL A 121 0.72 -1.48 -17.33
C VAL A 121 -0.15 -0.21 -17.39
N PHE A 122 -1.45 -0.36 -17.65
CA PHE A 122 -2.42 0.73 -17.66
C PHE A 122 -3.24 0.86 -16.38
N ASP A 123 -3.08 -0.01 -15.38
CA ASP A 123 -3.93 -0.01 -14.16
C ASP A 123 -3.91 1.35 -13.46
N LEU A 124 -2.71 1.88 -13.15
CA LEU A 124 -2.58 3.19 -12.54
C LEU A 124 -3.27 4.26 -13.38
N LYS A 125 -3.06 4.28 -14.70
CA LYS A 125 -3.68 5.29 -15.58
C LYS A 125 -5.21 5.21 -15.54
N ARG A 126 -5.78 4.01 -15.58
CA ARG A 126 -7.24 3.82 -15.51
C ARG A 126 -7.79 4.31 -14.17
N TRP A 127 -7.10 3.99 -13.07
CA TRP A 127 -7.44 4.48 -11.73
C TRP A 127 -7.44 6.00 -11.64
N LEU A 128 -6.40 6.68 -12.16
CA LEU A 128 -6.37 8.15 -12.19
C LEU A 128 -7.57 8.72 -12.98
N PHE A 129 -7.94 8.10 -14.09
CA PHE A 129 -9.13 8.51 -14.85
C PHE A 129 -10.43 8.23 -14.10
N ASP A 130 -10.54 7.14 -13.36
CA ASP A 130 -11.73 6.79 -12.60
C ASP A 130 -11.90 7.70 -11.37
N LEU A 131 -10.82 8.06 -10.67
CA LEU A 131 -10.86 9.09 -9.63
C LEU A 131 -11.40 10.42 -10.18
N TYR A 132 -10.95 10.82 -11.36
CA TYR A 132 -11.48 12.01 -12.04
C TYR A 132 -12.98 11.87 -12.36
N ARG A 133 -13.44 10.68 -12.80
CA ARG A 133 -14.87 10.40 -13.02
C ARG A 133 -15.69 10.45 -11.74
N HIS A 134 -15.08 10.14 -10.60
CA HIS A 134 -15.68 10.26 -9.27
C HIS A 134 -15.60 11.68 -8.69
N GLY A 135 -15.09 12.66 -9.44
CA GLY A 135 -15.12 14.07 -9.06
C GLY A 135 -13.87 14.56 -8.34
N VAL A 136 -12.83 13.73 -8.19
CA VAL A 136 -11.54 14.16 -7.65
C VAL A 136 -10.84 15.05 -8.69
N ASP A 137 -10.44 16.25 -8.29
CA ASP A 137 -9.80 17.18 -9.20
C ASP A 137 -8.34 16.76 -9.55
N PRO A 138 -7.78 17.24 -10.67
CA PRO A 138 -6.44 16.84 -11.10
C PRO A 138 -5.29 17.17 -10.13
N GLU A 139 -5.41 18.22 -9.31
CA GLU A 139 -4.37 18.59 -8.33
C GLU A 139 -4.40 17.59 -7.17
N THR A 140 -5.59 17.24 -6.68
CA THR A 140 -5.78 16.20 -5.66
C THR A 140 -5.33 14.82 -6.16
N ILE A 141 -5.65 14.46 -7.41
CA ILE A 141 -5.16 13.20 -8.03
C ILE A 141 -3.63 13.20 -8.09
N ARG A 142 -3.02 14.34 -8.48
CA ARG A 142 -1.58 14.49 -8.51
C ARG A 142 -0.97 14.35 -7.11
N ARG A 143 -1.64 14.87 -6.08
CA ARG A 143 -1.19 14.75 -4.69
C ARG A 143 -1.04 13.30 -4.26
N VAL A 144 -2.12 12.52 -4.36
CA VAL A 144 -2.12 11.11 -3.90
C VAL A 144 -1.26 10.19 -4.76
N ALA A 145 -1.10 10.51 -6.06
CA ALA A 145 -0.34 9.66 -6.99
C ALA A 145 1.15 10.02 -7.09
N TYR A 146 1.55 11.22 -6.66
CA TYR A 146 2.91 11.73 -6.91
C TYR A 146 3.47 12.62 -5.79
N GLU A 147 2.74 13.63 -5.33
CA GLU A 147 3.32 14.60 -4.37
C GLU A 147 3.57 13.96 -3.01
N ASN A 148 2.58 13.26 -2.45
CA ASN A 148 2.72 12.57 -1.17
C ASN A 148 3.85 11.52 -1.20
N PRO A 149 3.95 10.62 -2.22
CA PRO A 149 5.11 9.72 -2.33
C PRO A 149 6.45 10.47 -2.39
N MET A 150 6.53 11.59 -3.10
CA MET A 150 7.77 12.36 -3.24
C MET A 150 8.18 13.05 -1.94
N GLU A 151 7.22 13.59 -1.20
CA GLU A 151 7.46 14.22 0.11
C GLU A 151 7.93 13.19 1.13
N LEU A 152 7.25 12.04 1.22
CA LEU A 152 7.60 10.95 2.12
C LEU A 152 9.02 10.42 1.89
N LEU A 153 9.44 10.30 0.63
CA LEU A 153 10.74 9.74 0.23
C LEU A 153 11.88 10.78 0.22
N SER A 154 11.60 12.05 0.55
CA SER A 154 12.59 13.12 0.65
C SER A 154 13.19 13.27 2.04
#